data_AF-A0A967UY10-F1
#
_entry.id   AF-A0A967UY10-F1
#
_cell.length_a   1.000
_cell.length_b   1.000
_cell.length_c   1.000
_cell.angle_alpha   90.00
_cell.angle_beta   90.00
_cell.angle_gamma   90.00
#
_symmetry.space_group_name_H-M   'P 1'
#
loop_
_entity.id
_entity.type
_entity.pdbx_description
1 polymer ?
#
loop_
_entity_poly.entity_id
_entity_poly.type
_entity_poly.pdbx_seq_one_letter_code
_entity_poly.pdbx_strand_id
1 'polypeptide(L)'
;EHGIPVLQPERVSDPEPVEQLKACEADVFIVAAYGQILRQRVLDIPKRGILNVHASLLPRWRGASPVAAAILAGDEVTGVSLMEMVRALDAGPVVSRVEEPISPHDTTGTLEPRLA
;
A
#
# COMPACT_ATOMS: atom_id res chain seq x y z
N GLU A 1 -10.75 -16.20 -10.77
CA GLU A 1 -11.23 -17.14 -9.72
C GLU A 1 -12.41 -16.62 -8.89
N HIS A 2 -12.65 -15.31 -8.77
CA HIS A 2 -13.80 -14.79 -7.98
C HIS A 2 -14.85 -14.00 -8.78
N GLY A 3 -14.72 -13.89 -10.11
CA GLY A 3 -15.67 -13.13 -10.94
C GLY A 3 -15.68 -11.62 -10.68
N ILE A 4 -14.67 -11.10 -9.98
CA ILE A 4 -14.52 -9.66 -9.69
C ILE A 4 -14.04 -8.97 -10.97
N PRO A 5 -14.67 -7.85 -11.39
CA PRO A 5 -14.18 -7.05 -12.51
C PRO A 5 -12.73 -6.61 -12.30
N VAL A 6 -11.90 -6.78 -13.33
CA VAL A 6 -10.49 -6.40 -13.28
C VAL A 6 -10.26 -5.24 -14.25
N LEU A 7 -9.75 -4.13 -13.71
CA LEU A 7 -9.32 -2.97 -14.48
C LEU A 7 -7.79 -2.95 -14.53
N GLN A 8 -7.21 -2.90 -15.74
CA GLN A 8 -5.76 -2.81 -15.94
C GLN A 8 -5.39 -1.60 -16.83
N PRO A 9 -5.73 -0.37 -16.41
CA PRO A 9 -5.44 0.80 -17.22
C PRO A 9 -3.95 1.10 -17.28
N GLU A 10 -3.49 1.61 -18.42
CA GLU A 10 -2.13 2.14 -18.55
C GLU A 10 -1.87 3.25 -17.53
N ARG A 11 -2.88 4.12 -17.32
CA ARG A 11 -2.88 5.15 -16.28
C ARG A 11 -4.23 5.18 -15.57
N VAL A 12 -4.25 4.81 -14.29
CA VAL A 12 -5.45 4.79 -13.43
C VAL A 12 -6.14 6.14 -13.30
N SER A 13 -5.38 7.21 -13.52
CA SER A 13 -5.90 8.56 -13.45
C SER A 13 -6.56 9.00 -14.75
N ASP A 14 -6.50 8.26 -15.86
CA ASP A 14 -7.12 8.71 -17.10
C ASP A 14 -8.65 8.77 -17.00
N PRO A 15 -9.34 9.56 -17.86
CA PRO A 15 -10.77 9.79 -17.70
C PRO A 15 -11.62 8.53 -17.66
N GLU A 16 -11.39 7.58 -18.57
CA GLU A 16 -12.15 6.33 -18.64
C GLU A 16 -12.01 5.47 -17.35
N PRO A 17 -10.79 5.17 -16.86
CA PRO A 17 -10.63 4.45 -15.59
C PRO A 17 -11.25 5.18 -14.39
N VAL A 18 -11.16 6.51 -14.36
CA VAL A 18 -11.77 7.32 -13.29
C VAL A 18 -13.30 7.16 -13.29
N GLU A 19 -13.95 7.17 -14.45
CA GLU A 19 -15.40 6.94 -14.53
C GLU A 19 -15.78 5.51 -14.13
N GLN A 20 -14.98 4.51 -14.52
CA GLN A 20 -15.19 3.12 -14.06
C GLN A 20 -15.08 3.00 -12.54
N LEU A 21 -14.07 3.62 -11.93
CA LEU A 21 -13.87 3.63 -10.48
C LEU A 21 -15.00 4.36 -9.74
N LYS A 22 -15.52 5.46 -10.29
CA LYS A 22 -16.70 6.15 -9.73
C LYS A 22 -17.95 5.29 -9.78
N ALA A 23 -18.16 4.58 -10.90
CA ALA A 23 -19.31 3.69 -11.09
C ALA A 23 -19.32 2.50 -10.13
N CYS A 24 -18.19 2.16 -9.49
CA CYS A 24 -18.15 1.16 -8.44
C CYS A 24 -18.84 1.60 -7.13
N GLU A 25 -19.08 2.90 -6.94
CA GLU A 25 -19.73 3.48 -5.74
C GLU A 25 -19.12 3.00 -4.40
N ALA A 26 -17.82 2.72 -4.38
CA ALA A 26 -17.16 2.19 -3.20
C ALA A 26 -17.05 3.24 -2.08
N ASP A 27 -17.23 2.80 -0.83
CA ASP A 27 -17.04 3.65 0.34
C ASP A 27 -15.56 3.94 0.62
N VAL A 28 -14.68 2.96 0.35
CA VAL A 28 -13.23 2.97 0.62
C VAL A 28 -12.51 2.29 -0.54
N PHE A 29 -11.32 2.79 -0.90
CA PHE A 29 -10.37 2.04 -1.71
C PHE A 29 -9.24 1.47 -0.85
N ILE A 30 -8.82 0.25 -1.17
CA ILE A 30 -7.66 -0.40 -0.56
C ILE A 30 -6.56 -0.50 -1.61
N VAL A 31 -5.39 0.01 -1.28
CA VAL A 31 -4.18 -0.04 -2.10
C VAL A 31 -3.19 -0.98 -1.42
N ALA A 32 -2.66 -1.93 -2.17
CA ALA A 32 -1.60 -2.82 -1.71
C ALA A 32 -0.62 -3.01 -2.87
N ALA A 33 0.63 -2.56 -2.68
CA ALA A 33 1.70 -2.66 -3.68
C ALA A 33 1.31 -2.19 -5.10
N TYR A 34 0.54 -1.10 -5.21
CA TYR A 34 0.11 -0.56 -6.50
C TYR A 34 1.14 0.45 -7.05
N GLY A 35 1.67 0.16 -8.23
CA GLY A 35 2.83 0.88 -8.78
C GLY A 35 2.54 2.27 -9.38
N GLN A 36 1.27 2.68 -9.50
CA GLN A 36 0.93 3.98 -10.09
C GLN A 36 0.66 5.04 -9.02
N ILE A 37 1.11 6.27 -9.29
CA ILE A 37 0.79 7.43 -8.45
C ILE A 37 -0.68 7.80 -8.62
N LEU A 38 -1.44 7.72 -7.53
CA LEU A 38 -2.83 8.16 -7.49
C LEU A 38 -2.91 9.70 -7.46
N ARG A 39 -3.48 10.29 -8.51
CA ARG A 39 -3.73 11.73 -8.57
C ARG A 39 -4.97 12.08 -7.75
N GLN A 40 -5.11 13.36 -7.37
CA GLN A 40 -6.22 13.84 -6.53
C GLN A 40 -7.60 13.38 -7.01
N ARG A 41 -7.84 13.40 -8.33
CA ARG A 41 -9.10 12.90 -8.95
C ARG A 41 -9.45 11.45 -8.66
N VAL A 42 -8.47 10.61 -8.27
CA VAL A 42 -8.69 9.24 -7.81
C VAL A 42 -8.80 9.21 -6.28
N LEU A 43 -7.95 9.98 -5.58
CA LEU A 43 -7.99 10.10 -4.12
C LEU A 43 -9.35 10.57 -3.59
N ASP A 44 -10.04 11.41 -4.35
CA ASP A 44 -11.33 12.02 -3.98
C ASP A 44 -12.54 11.12 -4.31
N ILE A 45 -12.36 9.96 -4.95
CA ILE A 45 -13.48 9.10 -5.37
C ILE A 45 -14.19 8.45 -4.17
N PRO A 46 -13.51 7.66 -3.31
CA PRO A 46 -14.18 7.00 -2.20
C PRO A 46 -14.49 7.98 -1.07
N LYS A 47 -15.73 7.95 -0.58
CA LYS A 47 -16.24 8.89 0.45
C LYS A 47 -15.44 8.86 1.76
N ARG A 48 -14.87 7.71 2.10
CA ARG A 48 -14.10 7.48 3.33
C ARG A 48 -12.59 7.40 3.07
N GLY A 49 -12.15 7.82 1.88
CA GLY A 49 -10.74 7.88 1.51
C GLY A 49 -10.14 6.54 1.08
N ILE A 50 -8.82 6.51 1.04
CA ILE A 50 -8.03 5.38 0.56
C ILE A 50 -7.10 4.91 1.67
N LEU A 51 -7.07 3.60 1.91
CA LEU A 51 -6.10 2.98 2.80
C LEU A 51 -5.00 2.31 1.99
N ASN A 52 -3.74 2.48 2.41
CA ASN A 52 -2.60 1.76 1.85
C ASN A 52 -2.06 0.74 2.87
N VAL A 53 -1.77 -0.46 2.39
CA VAL A 53 -1.04 -1.50 3.13
C VAL A 53 0.44 -1.36 2.79
N HIS A 54 1.25 -0.98 3.78
CA HIS A 54 2.68 -0.71 3.62
C HIS A 54 3.52 -1.70 4.42
N ALA A 55 4.47 -2.37 3.77
CA ALA A 55 5.29 -3.44 4.37
C ALA A 55 6.46 -2.91 5.23
N SER A 56 6.18 -1.93 6.09
CA SER A 56 7.06 -1.52 7.18
C SER A 56 6.27 -1.01 8.38
N LEU A 57 6.97 -0.80 9.50
CA LEU A 57 6.49 0.00 10.61
C LEU A 57 6.73 1.49 10.34
N LEU A 58 5.72 2.16 9.77
CA LEU A 58 5.78 3.59 9.50
C LEU A 58 5.96 4.40 10.81
N PRO A 59 6.70 5.53 10.79
CA PRO A 59 7.20 6.24 9.60
C PRO A 59 8.54 5.70 9.04
N ARG A 60 9.08 4.60 9.60
CA ARG A 60 10.33 4.01 9.12
C ARG A 60 10.10 3.32 7.77
N TRP A 61 11.07 3.44 6.86
CA TRP A 61 11.04 2.81 5.53
C TRP A 61 9.83 3.17 4.65
N ARG A 62 9.51 4.46 4.52
CA ARG A 62 8.67 4.95 3.42
C ARG A 62 9.30 4.59 2.05
N GLY A 63 8.47 4.44 1.04
CA GLY A 63 8.90 4.25 -0.34
C GLY A 63 8.92 2.79 -0.78
N ALA A 64 9.67 2.52 -1.85
CA ALA A 64 9.42 1.38 -2.74
C ALA A 64 10.02 0.03 -2.30
N SER A 65 10.91 -0.01 -1.31
CA SER A 65 11.62 -1.25 -0.94
C SER A 65 11.80 -1.41 0.57
N PRO A 66 10.71 -1.35 1.36
CA PRO A 66 10.81 -1.31 2.81
C PRO A 66 11.42 -2.57 3.43
N VAL A 67 11.08 -3.76 2.93
CA VAL A 67 11.57 -5.04 3.48
C VAL A 67 13.08 -5.18 3.30
N ALA A 68 13.57 -4.96 2.08
CA ALA A 68 15.00 -4.98 1.80
C ALA A 68 15.77 -3.95 2.62
N ALA A 69 15.20 -2.75 2.81
CA ALA A 69 15.83 -1.69 3.59
C ALA A 69 15.92 -2.02 5.09
N ALA A 70 14.88 -2.63 5.66
CA ALA A 70 14.88 -3.08 7.06
C ALA A 70 15.95 -4.14 7.32
N ILE A 71 16.06 -5.13 6.42
CA ILE A 71 17.10 -6.17 6.49
C ILE A 71 18.49 -5.55 6.36
N LEU A 72 18.71 -4.68 5.37
CA LEU A 72 20.02 -4.06 5.12
C LEU A 72 20.49 -3.19 6.30
N ALA A 73 19.56 -2.53 7.00
CA ALA A 73 19.86 -1.73 8.17
C ALA A 73 20.10 -2.56 9.45
N GLY A 74 19.83 -3.86 9.40
CA GLY A 74 19.92 -4.74 10.57
C GLY A 74 18.82 -4.47 11.60
N ASP A 75 17.62 -4.08 11.15
CA ASP A 75 16.49 -3.92 12.06
C ASP A 75 16.12 -5.29 12.68
N GLU A 76 15.84 -5.32 13.98
CA GLU A 76 15.40 -6.56 14.67
C GLU A 76 13.91 -6.85 14.46
N VAL A 77 13.13 -5.82 14.10
CA VAL A 77 11.68 -5.87 13.93
C VAL A 77 11.29 -5.00 12.75
N THR A 78 10.43 -5.52 11.88
CA THR A 78 9.66 -4.75 10.89
C THR A 78 8.17 -5.05 11.09
N GLY A 79 7.35 -4.89 10.06
CA GLY A 79 5.94 -5.20 10.13
C GLY A 79 5.15 -4.64 8.96
N VAL A 80 3.85 -4.55 9.15
CA VAL A 80 2.91 -3.98 8.19
C VAL A 80 2.16 -2.83 8.85
N SER A 81 2.05 -1.70 8.16
CA SER A 81 1.23 -0.56 8.57
C SER A 81 0.05 -0.41 7.62
N LEU A 82 -1.15 -0.26 8.17
CA LEU A 82 -2.32 0.22 7.47
C LEU A 82 -2.41 1.74 7.69
N MET A 83 -2.35 2.53 6.62
CA MET A 83 -2.39 3.98 6.71
C MET A 83 -3.42 4.60 5.78
N GLU A 84 -3.91 5.78 6.13
CA GLU A 84 -4.66 6.61 5.18
C GLU A 84 -3.70 7.19 4.16
N MET A 85 -4.08 7.21 2.88
CA MET A 85 -3.27 7.84 1.85
C MET A 85 -3.46 9.36 1.86
N VAL A 86 -2.34 10.07 1.83
CA VAL A 86 -2.28 11.50 1.55
C VAL A 86 -1.48 11.72 0.28
N ARG A 87 -1.45 12.96 -0.23
CA ARG A 87 -0.68 13.29 -1.44
C ARG A 87 0.82 13.01 -1.30
N ALA A 88 1.35 13.15 -0.09
CA ALA A 88 2.75 12.84 0.20
C ALA A 88 2.95 11.32 0.32
N LEU A 89 4.03 10.83 -0.29
CA LEU A 89 4.37 9.40 -0.34
C LEU A 89 4.51 8.82 1.07
N ASP A 90 3.69 7.79 1.35
CA ASP A 90 3.67 7.01 2.60
C ASP A 90 3.68 7.84 3.89
N ALA A 91 3.03 9.01 3.85
CA ALA A 91 3.12 10.02 4.90
C ALA A 91 1.80 10.29 5.61
N GLY A 92 0.76 9.51 5.34
CA GLY A 92 -0.53 9.67 6.01
C GLY A 92 -0.55 9.04 7.40
N PRO A 93 -1.62 9.30 8.16
CA PRO A 93 -1.78 8.75 9.50
C PRO A 93 -1.88 7.21 9.46
N VAL A 94 -1.14 6.56 10.36
CA VAL A 94 -1.21 5.11 10.55
C VAL A 94 -2.44 4.78 11.40
N VAL A 95 -3.31 3.93 10.84
CA VAL A 95 -4.55 3.47 11.48
C VAL A 95 -4.29 2.23 12.34
N SER A 96 -3.45 1.32 11.87
CA SER A 96 -3.08 0.09 12.56
C SER A 96 -1.70 -0.39 12.11
N ARG A 97 -1.05 -1.21 12.94
CA ARG A 97 0.23 -1.86 12.62
C ARG A 97 0.32 -3.24 13.26
N VAL A 98 1.05 -4.12 12.61
CA VAL A 98 1.45 -5.44 13.13
C VAL A 98 2.95 -5.54 13.01
N GLU A 99 3.62 -6.00 14.07
CA GLU A 99 5.07 -6.18 14.12
C GLU A 99 5.45 -7.61 13.73
N GLU A 100 6.61 -7.75 13.09
CA GLU A 100 7.19 -9.03 12.70
C GLU A 100 8.70 -9.03 12.98
N PRO A 101 9.22 -9.96 13.79
CA PRO A 101 10.66 -10.06 14.05
C PRO A 101 11.46 -10.39 12.79
N ILE A 102 12.65 -9.82 12.65
CA ILE A 102 13.61 -10.18 11.61
C ILE A 102 14.66 -11.10 12.23
N SER A 103 14.75 -12.32 11.71
CA SER A 103 15.77 -13.30 12.08
C SER A 103 17.13 -12.93 11.47
N PRO A 104 18.26 -13.27 12.11
CA PRO A 104 19.60 -13.05 11.54
C PRO A 104 19.85 -13.74 10.19
N HIS A 105 19.00 -14.69 9.81
CA HIS A 105 19.09 -15.42 8.54
C HIS A 105 17.96 -15.05 7.57
N ASP A 106 17.13 -14.06 7.90
CA ASP A 106 16.09 -13.62 6.98
C ASP A 106 16.69 -12.97 5.73
N THR A 107 16.10 -13.32 4.61
CA THR A 107 16.26 -12.67 3.31
C THR A 107 14.94 -12.00 2.95
N THR A 108 14.92 -11.14 1.93
CA THR A 108 13.64 -10.61 1.42
C THR A 108 12.67 -11.75 1.07
N GLY A 109 13.18 -12.84 0.46
CA GLY A 109 12.38 -14.00 0.09
C GLY A 109 11.82 -14.81 1.26
N THR A 110 12.39 -14.73 2.46
CA THR A 110 11.84 -15.40 3.66
C THR A 110 10.97 -14.46 4.49
N LEU A 111 11.24 -13.16 4.48
CA LEU A 111 10.51 -12.17 5.27
C LEU A 111 9.24 -11.69 4.57
N GLU A 112 9.26 -11.43 3.26
CA GLU A 112 8.08 -10.96 2.51
C GLU A 112 6.86 -11.87 2.67
N PRO A 113 6.96 -13.22 2.60
CA PRO A 113 5.80 -14.10 2.80
C PRO A 113 5.18 -14.02 4.19
N ARG A 114 5.95 -13.62 5.22
CA ARG A 114 5.45 -13.45 6.59
C ARG A 114 4.69 -12.13 6.76
N LEU A 115 4.94 -11.17 5.85
CA LEU A 115 4.27 -9.87 5.82
C LEU A 115 3.06 -9.85 4.84
N ALA A 116 2.84 -10.93 4.09
CA ALA A 116 1.85 -11.02 3.01
C ALA A 116 0.46 -11.48 3.49
#